data_AF-A0A640Y8G8-F1
#
_entry.id   AF-A0A640Y8G8-F1
#
_cell.length_a   1.000
_cell.length_b   1.000
_cell.length_c   1.000
_cell.angle_alpha   90.00
_cell.angle_beta   90.00
_cell.angle_gamma   90.00
#
_symmetry.space_group_name_H-M   'P 1'
#
loop_
_entity.id
_entity.type
_entity.pdbx_description
1 polymer ?
#
loop_
_entity_poly.entity_id
_entity_poly.type
_entity_poly.pdbx_seq_one_letter_code
_entity_poly.pdbx_strand_id
1 'polypeptide(L)'
;MARLLPLLLVGLAVAAAVAMFVRPGTVISIGDRALATSIARDAGSATGGCHHRREAWFCTDGESRMYRAVVGDFGCWEAVEVDAGGRVVSLDPASGCVNLPDLLAIGR
;
A
#
# COMPACT_ATOMS: atom_id res chain seq x y z
N MET A 1 -2.67 -15.53 -43.81
CA MET A 1 -1.79 -15.54 -42.61
C MET A 1 -1.40 -14.13 -42.12
N ALA A 2 -1.30 -13.10 -42.97
CA ALA A 2 -0.85 -11.75 -42.57
C ALA A 2 -1.76 -10.98 -41.57
N ARG A 3 -3.05 -11.35 -41.41
CA ARG A 3 -3.99 -10.66 -40.49
C ARG A 3 -3.97 -11.19 -39.05
N LEU A 4 -3.36 -12.35 -38.81
CA LEU A 4 -3.24 -12.94 -37.47
C LEU A 4 -2.15 -12.27 -36.65
N LEU A 5 -1.07 -11.83 -37.30
CA LEU A 5 0.06 -11.15 -36.66
C LEU A 5 -0.34 -9.85 -35.91
N PRO A 6 -1.11 -8.90 -36.51
CA PRO A 6 -1.51 -7.69 -35.80
C PRO A 6 -2.48 -7.98 -34.64
N LEU A 7 -3.38 -8.96 -34.79
CA LEU A 7 -4.29 -9.37 -33.71
C LEU A 7 -3.52 -9.98 -32.52
N LEU A 8 -2.49 -10.77 -32.80
CA LEU A 8 -1.65 -11.38 -31.79
C LEU A 8 -0.80 -10.33 -31.05
N LEU A 9 -0.27 -9.33 -31.76
CA LEU A 9 0.45 -8.20 -31.16
C LEU A 9 -0.46 -7.34 -30.28
N VAL A 10 -1.68 -7.04 -30.75
CA VAL A 10 -2.67 -6.29 -29.94
C VAL A 10 -3.06 -7.09 -28.70
N GLY A 11 -3.33 -8.39 -28.85
CA GLY A 11 -3.62 -9.27 -27.71
C GLY A 11 -2.47 -9.31 -26.69
N LEU A 12 -1.23 -9.38 -27.16
CA LEU A 12 -0.05 -9.35 -26.30
C LEU A 12 0.12 -8.01 -25.57
N ALA A 13 -0.13 -6.90 -26.28
CA ALA A 13 -0.07 -5.55 -25.70
C ALA A 13 -1.15 -5.34 -24.63
N VAL A 14 -2.38 -5.82 -24.89
CA VAL A 14 -3.48 -5.79 -23.91
C VAL A 14 -3.15 -6.68 -22.71
N ALA A 15 -2.64 -7.89 -22.93
CA ALA A 15 -2.24 -8.79 -21.84
C ALA A 15 -1.09 -8.20 -21.00
N ALA A 16 -0.11 -7.54 -21.64
CA ALA A 16 0.96 -6.85 -20.94
C ALA A 16 0.46 -5.64 -20.15
N ALA A 17 -0.43 -4.83 -20.73
CA ALA A 17 -1.07 -3.72 -20.03
C ALA A 17 -1.87 -4.21 -18.83
N VAL A 18 -2.73 -5.22 -19.01
CA VAL A 18 -3.47 -5.86 -17.91
C VAL A 18 -2.51 -6.43 -16.88
N ALA A 19 -1.44 -7.12 -17.27
CA ALA A 19 -0.44 -7.62 -16.33
C ALA A 19 0.28 -6.50 -15.55
N MET A 20 0.47 -5.33 -16.16
CA MET A 20 0.99 -4.14 -15.47
C MET A 20 -0.05 -3.52 -14.52
N PHE A 21 -1.32 -3.47 -14.91
CA PHE A 21 -2.41 -2.97 -14.05
C PHE A 21 -2.78 -3.95 -12.93
N VAL A 22 -2.59 -5.25 -13.13
CA VAL A 22 -2.88 -6.33 -12.18
C VAL A 22 -1.64 -6.72 -11.37
N ARG A 23 -0.50 -6.05 -11.54
CA ARG A 23 0.67 -6.17 -10.63
C ARG A 23 1.02 -4.82 -9.98
N PRO A 24 0.21 -4.31 -9.04
CA PRO A 24 0.54 -3.12 -8.25
C PRO A 24 1.58 -3.40 -7.15
N GLY A 25 2.02 -4.66 -6.95
CA GLY A 25 2.90 -5.03 -5.84
C GLY A 25 4.40 -5.09 -6.15
N THR A 26 4.81 -5.29 -7.41
CA THR A 26 6.22 -5.59 -7.73
C THR A 26 6.99 -4.48 -8.46
N VAL A 27 6.31 -3.46 -9.00
CA VAL A 27 6.98 -2.41 -9.82
C VAL A 27 6.89 -1.02 -9.18
N ILE A 28 6.03 -0.85 -8.18
CA ILE A 28 5.99 0.37 -7.36
C ILE A 28 6.26 -0.14 -5.96
N SER A 29 7.51 -0.04 -5.45
CA SER A 29 7.68 -0.12 -4.01
C SER A 29 6.75 0.93 -3.44
N ILE A 30 5.72 0.51 -2.71
CA ILE A 30 4.80 1.44 -2.09
C ILE A 30 5.66 2.35 -1.23
N GLY A 31 5.83 3.59 -1.68
CA GLY A 31 6.71 4.51 -0.98
C GLY A 31 6.17 4.69 0.42
N ASP A 32 7.07 4.84 1.39
CA ASP A 32 6.80 5.02 2.81
C ASP A 32 5.65 6.01 3.05
N ARG A 33 5.57 7.03 2.19
CA ARG A 33 4.53 8.07 2.19
C ARG A 33 3.14 7.58 1.80
N ALA A 34 3.01 6.76 0.75
CA ALA A 34 1.70 6.29 0.29
C ALA A 34 1.08 5.31 1.30
N LEU A 35 1.91 4.45 1.90
CA LEU A 35 1.48 3.58 2.99
C LEU A 35 1.07 4.39 4.22
N ALA A 36 1.86 5.40 4.60
CA ALA A 36 1.53 6.30 5.70
C ALA A 36 0.21 7.03 5.49
N THR A 37 -0.04 7.55 4.29
CA THR A 37 -1.30 8.22 3.96
C THR A 37 -2.49 7.27 4.01
N SER A 38 -2.32 6.02 3.54
CA SER A 38 -3.39 5.02 3.57
C SER A 38 -3.77 4.62 5.01
N ILE A 39 -2.78 4.33 5.85
CA ILE A 39 -2.98 3.98 7.26
C ILE A 39 -3.54 5.16 8.06
N ALA A 40 -2.99 6.37 7.86
CA ALA A 40 -3.48 7.56 8.54
C ALA A 40 -4.95 7.84 8.19
N ARG A 41 -5.34 7.71 6.92
CA ARG A 41 -6.73 7.89 6.49
C ARG A 41 -7.68 6.90 7.17
N ASP A 42 -7.30 5.62 7.22
CA ASP A 42 -8.11 4.59 7.88
C ASP A 42 -8.23 4.84 9.39
N ALA A 43 -7.14 5.28 10.03
CA ALA A 43 -7.13 5.69 11.43
C ALA A 43 -7.86 7.03 11.70
N GLY A 44 -8.38 7.69 10.66
CA GLY A 44 -9.06 8.98 10.74
C GLY A 44 -8.14 10.19 10.94
N SER A 45 -6.83 10.04 10.75
CA SER A 45 -5.83 11.09 10.92
C SER A 45 -5.36 11.70 9.59
N ALA A 46 -5.02 12.99 9.62
CA ALA A 46 -4.51 13.74 8.47
C ALA A 46 -2.97 13.75 8.39
N THR A 47 -2.28 13.45 9.50
CA THR A 47 -0.83 13.59 9.62
C THR A 47 -0.25 12.29 10.14
N GLY A 48 0.69 11.69 9.41
CA GLY A 48 1.33 10.46 9.85
C GLY A 48 2.64 10.22 9.12
N GLY A 49 3.49 9.40 9.71
CA GLY A 49 4.73 8.95 9.10
C GLY A 49 4.87 7.46 9.28
N CYS A 50 5.38 6.78 8.26
CA CYS A 50 5.77 5.38 8.36
C CYS A 50 7.28 5.27 8.18
N HIS A 51 7.88 4.36 8.93
CA HIS A 51 9.24 3.94 8.74
C HIS A 51 9.31 2.41 8.65
N HIS A 52 10.02 1.90 7.66
CA HIS A 52 10.21 0.47 7.51
C HIS A 52 11.33 -0.02 8.43
N ARG A 53 11.03 -0.99 9.30
CA ARG A 53 12.04 -1.63 10.15
C ARG A 53 11.89 -3.15 10.10
N ARG A 54 12.94 -3.82 9.62
CA ARG A 54 12.98 -5.27 9.35
C ARG A 54 11.97 -5.68 8.28
N GLU A 55 10.87 -6.33 8.68
CA GLU A 55 9.82 -6.89 7.81
C GLU A 55 8.46 -6.21 8.05
N ALA A 56 8.43 -5.14 8.86
CA ALA A 56 7.20 -4.44 9.20
C ALA A 56 7.38 -2.93 9.11
N TRP A 57 6.27 -2.27 8.83
CA TRP A 57 6.16 -0.82 8.81
C TRP A 57 5.68 -0.33 10.16
N PHE A 58 6.34 0.68 10.70
CA PHE A 58 5.96 1.34 11.93
C PHE A 58 5.42 2.71 11.58
N CYS A 59 4.13 2.88 11.79
CA CYS A 59 3.38 4.06 11.39
C CYS A 59 2.82 4.77 12.60
N THR A 60 2.75 6.10 12.55
CA THR A 60 2.08 6.91 13.56
C THR A 60 0.95 7.71 12.93
N ASP A 61 -0.13 7.90 13.69
CA ASP A 61 -1.21 8.81 13.33
C ASP A 61 -0.91 10.29 13.67
N GLY A 62 0.32 10.61 14.05
CA GLY A 62 0.76 11.98 14.33
C GLY A 62 0.28 12.54 15.68
N GLU A 63 -0.62 11.86 16.38
CA GLU A 63 -1.13 12.28 17.69
C GLU A 63 -0.52 11.47 18.82
N SER A 64 -0.76 10.16 18.84
CA SER A 64 -0.39 9.33 20.00
C SER A 64 -0.29 7.84 19.70
N ARG A 65 -0.96 7.36 18.63
CA ARG A 65 -1.02 5.93 18.34
C ARG A 65 0.10 5.54 17.40
N MET A 66 0.67 4.37 17.67
CA MET A 66 1.63 3.73 16.80
C MET A 66 1.05 2.41 16.30
N TYR A 67 1.34 2.11 15.05
CA TYR A 67 0.83 0.95 14.35
C TYR A 67 1.99 0.18 13.77
N ARG A 68 1.95 -1.14 13.91
CA ARG A 68 2.82 -2.06 13.18
C ARG A 68 2.01 -2.66 12.04
N ALA A 69 2.34 -2.25 10.82
CA ALA A 69 1.71 -2.72 9.60
C ALA A 69 2.57 -3.77 8.89
N VAL A 70 1.94 -4.83 8.43
CA VAL A 70 2.50 -5.79 7.46
C VAL A 70 1.85 -5.50 6.13
N VAL A 71 2.66 -5.34 5.09
CA VAL A 71 2.17 -5.10 3.73
C VAL A 71 2.20 -6.43 2.99
N GLY A 72 1.03 -6.90 2.58
CA GLY A 72 0.85 -8.08 1.75
C GLY A 72 0.89 -7.74 0.26
N ASP A 73 0.41 -8.68 -0.54
CA ASP A 73 0.35 -8.52 -1.98
C ASP A 73 -0.58 -7.36 -2.39
N PHE A 74 -0.33 -6.81 -3.58
CA PHE A 74 -1.15 -5.74 -4.18
C PHE A 74 -1.24 -4.44 -3.36
N GLY A 75 -0.40 -4.26 -2.35
CA GLY A 75 -0.40 -3.07 -1.51
C GLY A 75 -1.50 -3.01 -0.47
N CYS A 76 -2.10 -4.16 -0.17
CA CYS A 76 -2.94 -4.31 1.00
C CYS A 76 -2.08 -4.46 2.25
N TRP A 77 -2.56 -3.93 3.36
CA TRP A 77 -1.85 -3.90 4.62
C TRP A 77 -2.78 -4.27 5.77
N GLU A 78 -2.20 -4.88 6.78
CA GLU A 78 -2.84 -5.17 8.06
C GLU A 78 -1.99 -4.55 9.15
N ALA A 79 -2.62 -3.77 10.03
CA ALA A 79 -1.96 -3.02 11.08
C ALA A 79 -2.55 -3.37 12.45
N VAL A 80 -1.67 -3.50 13.43
CA VAL A 80 -2.04 -3.64 14.85
C VAL A 80 -1.46 -2.48 15.63
N GLU A 81 -2.18 -2.01 16.65
CA GLU A 81 -1.68 -0.95 17.52
C GLU A 81 -0.54 -1.49 18.39
N VAL A 82 0.56 -0.73 18.46
CA VAL A 82 1.75 -1.06 19.25
C VAL A 82 2.17 0.09 20.15
N ASP A 83 2.86 -0.23 21.24
CA ASP A 83 3.51 0.77 22.08
C ASP A 83 4.83 1.25 21.46
N ALA A 84 5.49 2.22 22.11
CA ALA A 84 6.79 2.73 21.68
C ALA A 84 7.91 1.65 21.68
N GLY A 85 7.71 0.54 22.39
CA GLY A 85 8.59 -0.62 22.39
C GLY A 85 8.28 -1.63 21.28
N GLY A 86 7.23 -1.40 20.48
CA GLY A 86 6.77 -2.29 19.42
C GLY A 86 5.96 -3.50 19.91
N ARG A 87 5.46 -3.48 21.15
CA ARG A 87 4.58 -4.52 21.70
C ARG A 87 3.14 -4.21 21.35
N VAL A 88 2.38 -5.24 20.99
CA VAL A 88 0.96 -5.11 20.63
C VAL A 88 0.16 -4.66 21.85
N VAL A 89 -0.57 -3.55 21.72
CA VAL A 89 -1.44 -2.99 22.76
C VAL A 89 -2.91 -3.30 22.49
N SER A 90 -3.28 -3.41 21.21
CA SER A 90 -4.61 -3.86 20.78
C SER A 90 -4.49 -4.94 19.72
N LEU A 91 -5.31 -5.98 19.86
CA LEU A 91 -5.42 -7.08 18.91
C LEU A 91 -6.50 -6.84 17.85
N ASP A 92 -7.25 -5.74 17.93
CA ASP A 92 -8.22 -5.37 16.89
C ASP A 92 -7.43 -4.86 15.67
N PRO A 93 -7.30 -5.68 14.61
CA PRO A 93 -6.48 -5.32 13.47
C PRO A 93 -7.25 -4.35 12.56
N ALA A 94 -6.59 -3.28 12.16
CA ALA A 94 -7.03 -2.44 11.06
C ALA A 94 -6.47 -3.02 9.75
N SER A 95 -7.22 -2.91 8.66
CA SER A 95 -6.77 -3.41 7.37
C SER A 95 -7.25 -2.52 6.24
N GLY A 96 -6.41 -2.30 5.25
CA GLY A 96 -6.74 -1.48 4.09
C GLY A 96 -5.87 -1.81 2.90
N CYS A 97 -6.06 -1.09 1.80
CA CYS A 97 -5.17 -1.17 0.65
C CYS A 97 -4.80 0.21 0.17
N VAL A 98 -3.55 0.36 -0.29
CA VAL A 98 -3.08 1.58 -0.92
C VAL A 98 -3.78 1.75 -2.25
N ASN A 99 -4.50 2.86 -2.39
CA ASN A 99 -5.24 3.21 -3.60
C ASN A 99 -4.59 4.39 -4.32
N LEU A 100 -5.05 4.67 -5.53
CA LEU A 100 -4.56 5.78 -6.36
C LEU A 100 -4.51 7.15 -5.63
N PRO A 101 -5.49 7.53 -4.78
CA PRO A 101 -5.42 8.77 -4.00
C PRO A 101 -4.25 8.81 -3.01
N ASP A 102 -3.81 7.65 -2.51
CA ASP A 102 -2.70 7.54 -1.55
C ASP A 102 -1.35 7.73 -2.23
N LEU A 103 -1.23 7.26 -3.48
CA LEU A 103 -0.04 7.43 -4.32
C LEU A 103 0.16 8.89 -4.74
N LEU A 104 -0.94 9.59 -5.03
CA LEU A 104 -0.88 10.94 -5.54
C LEU A 104 -0.71 11.98 -4.43
N ALA A 105 -0.92 11.62 -3.16
CA ALA A 105 -0.97 12.54 -2.02
C ALA A 105 -1.76 13.82 -2.37
N ILE A 106 -2.82 13.70 -3.19
CA ILE A 106 -3.70 14.81 -3.55
C ILE A 106 -4.64 14.98 -2.36
N GLY A 107 -4.17 15.75 -1.38
CA GLY A 107 -4.91 15.89 -0.14
C GLY A 107 -4.18 16.69 0.94
N ARG A 108 -3.80 17.93 0.59
CA ARG A 108 -3.42 19.04 1.48
C ARG A 108 -2.07 18.97 2.19
#